data_AF-A0A932E5X4-F1
#
_entry.id   AF-A0A932E5X4-F1
#
_cell.length_a   1.000
_cell.length_b   1.000
_cell.length_c   1.000
_cell.angle_alpha   90.00
_cell.angle_beta   90.00
_cell.angle_gamma   90.00
#
_symmetry.space_group_name_H-M   'P 1'
#
loop_
_entity.id
_entity.type
_entity.pdbx_description
1 polymer ?
#
loop_
_entity_poly.entity_id
_entity_poly.type
_entity_poly.pdbx_seq_one_letter_code
_entity_poly.pdbx_strand_id
1 'polypeptide(L)'
;MPSSTSNSEFDFARVVPSVPWKAVLAAVVALTATAAVGWEYYARRHGYSPSLNDTPDLWAQTREKVQPNSLVLVGTSRMLFDADLDVLEKAFGQRPVQLALAGSSPFPVLEDLAKNESFHGTVIVDIVPAMFLAPAGPPMEVSQKALKRKHEWNLAQRWSHQLGMLLEERLAFLKQEDLTLGQLLQRVPIPDRADAAIGPALPPYFYTVDRDRRGRMFDEAAVVGSPLQQRVAHGWLPLFTLPPPPKFIPADKFGAMMGQAIEQRFEDTQKHVAALRARGARVVFVRLPVDPILNEKEEKIVPLAAGWGRLVAENGVPAINFADHAELAAFKLPEWSHLSAPDSVEFTQCLVPHLREAVERENQRVAKLTAAATGAPSGSQ
;
A
#
# COMPACT_ATOMS: atom_id res chain seq x y z
N MET A 1 29.68 28.15 -51.57
CA MET A 1 28.51 28.91 -51.09
C MET A 1 27.79 28.05 -50.06
N PRO A 2 27.75 28.42 -48.77
CA PRO A 2 26.76 27.86 -47.86
C PRO A 2 25.47 28.69 -47.99
N SER A 3 24.36 28.00 -48.27
CA SER A 3 23.01 28.56 -48.23
C SER A 3 22.60 28.75 -46.77
N SER A 4 22.27 29.98 -46.38
CA SER A 4 21.57 30.28 -45.14
C SER A 4 20.12 30.62 -45.50
N THR A 5 19.19 29.73 -45.21
CA THR A 5 17.75 30.03 -45.25
C THR A 5 17.32 30.45 -43.84
N SER A 6 17.41 31.75 -43.55
CA SER A 6 16.74 32.35 -42.41
C SER A 6 15.32 32.74 -42.83
N ASN A 7 14.34 31.89 -42.54
CA ASN A 7 12.92 32.24 -42.66
C ASN A 7 12.48 32.93 -41.36
N SER A 8 12.57 34.26 -41.33
CA SER A 8 12.11 35.09 -40.22
C SER A 8 11.20 36.22 -40.74
N GLU A 9 10.07 35.85 -41.35
CA GLU A 9 8.96 36.77 -41.65
C GLU A 9 7.59 36.12 -41.43
N PHE A 10 7.32 35.68 -40.20
CA PHE A 10 5.95 35.52 -39.72
C PHE A 10 5.75 36.47 -38.54
N ASP A 11 5.34 37.69 -38.83
CA ASP A 11 5.00 38.70 -37.84
C ASP A 11 3.61 38.35 -37.26
N PHE A 12 3.56 37.36 -36.38
CA PHE A 12 2.33 36.89 -35.77
C PHE A 12 1.87 37.89 -34.70
N ALA A 13 1.23 38.98 -35.14
CA ALA A 13 0.59 39.94 -34.24
C ALA A 13 -0.63 39.29 -33.58
N ARG A 14 -0.48 38.81 -32.33
CA ARG A 14 -1.61 38.28 -31.55
C ARG A 14 -2.60 39.43 -31.28
N VAL A 15 -3.70 39.45 -32.02
CA VAL A 15 -4.83 40.37 -31.77
C VAL A 15 -5.47 39.98 -30.43
N VAL A 16 -5.29 40.82 -29.40
CA VAL A 16 -5.96 40.66 -28.12
C VAL A 16 -7.28 41.43 -28.17
N PRO A 17 -8.45 40.78 -28.03
CA PRO A 17 -9.75 41.45 -28.04
C PRO A 17 -9.82 42.58 -27.00
N SER A 18 -10.41 43.70 -27.38
CA SER A 18 -10.64 44.87 -26.52
C SER A 18 -11.86 44.66 -25.60
N VAL A 19 -11.78 43.64 -24.73
CA VAL A 19 -12.80 43.34 -23.72
C VAL A 19 -12.35 43.83 -22.33
N PRO A 20 -13.27 44.05 -21.37
CA PRO A 20 -12.92 44.47 -20.02
C PRO A 20 -12.28 43.30 -19.23
N TRP A 21 -11.02 42.98 -19.53
CA TRP A 21 -10.30 41.81 -19.00
C TRP A 21 -10.30 41.70 -17.48
N LYS A 22 -10.29 42.82 -16.76
CA LYS A 22 -10.40 42.82 -15.29
C LYS A 22 -11.76 42.33 -14.81
N ALA A 23 -12.85 42.76 -15.47
CA ALA A 23 -14.20 42.32 -15.14
C ALA A 23 -14.42 40.85 -15.52
N VAL A 24 -13.89 40.44 -16.69
CA VAL A 24 -13.90 39.03 -17.11
C VAL A 24 -13.16 38.16 -16.09
N LEU A 25 -11.95 38.55 -15.69
CA LEU A 25 -11.17 37.83 -14.68
C LEU A 25 -11.94 37.74 -13.36
N ALA A 26 -12.52 38.85 -12.87
CA ALA A 26 -13.30 38.85 -11.64
C ALA A 26 -14.52 37.92 -11.73
N ALA A 27 -15.24 37.92 -12.86
CA ALA A 27 -16.38 37.05 -13.09
C ALA A 27 -15.96 35.56 -13.11
N VAL A 28 -14.87 35.23 -13.81
CA VAL A 28 -14.32 33.86 -13.83
C VAL A 28 -13.92 33.41 -12.43
N VAL A 29 -13.17 34.24 -11.69
CA VAL A 29 -12.74 33.92 -10.32
C VAL A 29 -13.95 33.72 -9.41
N ALA A 30 -14.95 34.59 -9.48
CA ALA A 30 -16.17 34.47 -8.67
C ALA A 30 -16.96 33.20 -9.00
N LEU A 31 -17.12 32.88 -10.29
CA LEU A 31 -17.80 31.67 -10.72
C LEU A 31 -17.06 30.40 -10.28
N THR A 32 -15.74 30.33 -10.50
CA THR A 32 -14.91 29.20 -10.09
C THR A 32 -14.91 29.04 -8.57
N ALA A 33 -14.80 30.13 -7.80
CA ALA A 33 -14.87 30.08 -6.34
C ALA A 33 -16.23 29.57 -5.85
N THR A 34 -17.33 30.07 -6.44
CA THR A 34 -18.69 29.63 -6.09
C THR A 34 -18.88 28.14 -6.38
N ALA A 35 -18.44 27.67 -7.56
CA ALA A 35 -18.50 26.27 -7.92
C ALA A 35 -17.65 25.39 -6.99
N ALA A 36 -16.43 25.81 -6.66
CA ALA A 36 -15.55 25.09 -5.74
C ALA A 36 -16.12 24.99 -4.32
N VAL A 37 -16.71 26.09 -3.80
CA VAL A 37 -17.40 26.09 -2.50
C VAL A 37 -18.62 25.18 -2.53
N GLY A 38 -19.41 25.22 -3.61
CA GLY A 38 -20.54 24.32 -3.81
C GLY A 38 -20.13 22.85 -3.83
N TRP A 39 -19.01 22.54 -4.49
CA TRP A 39 -18.48 21.17 -4.58
C TRP A 39 -17.91 20.68 -3.23
N GLU A 40 -17.22 21.55 -2.49
CA GLU A 40 -16.77 21.24 -1.13
C GLU A 40 -17.95 20.97 -0.19
N TYR A 41 -18.98 21.80 -0.24
CA TYR A 41 -20.19 21.61 0.55
C TYR A 41 -20.89 20.29 0.19
N TYR A 42 -20.99 19.98 -1.10
CA TYR A 42 -21.54 18.72 -1.58
C TYR A 42 -20.74 17.53 -1.02
N ALA A 43 -19.42 17.53 -1.16
CA ALA A 43 -18.56 16.45 -0.66
C ALA A 43 -18.73 16.25 0.85
N ARG A 44 -18.64 17.32 1.65
CA ARG A 44 -18.82 17.22 3.11
C ARG A 44 -20.20 16.71 3.52
N ARG A 45 -21.25 17.13 2.81
CA ARG A 45 -22.63 16.63 3.07
C ARG A 45 -22.77 15.14 2.80
N HIS A 46 -21.94 14.56 1.92
CA HIS A 46 -21.93 13.13 1.60
C HIS A 46 -20.89 12.36 2.42
N GLY A 47 -20.36 12.94 3.51
CA GLY A 47 -19.49 12.27 4.46
C GLY A 47 -18.00 12.34 4.14
N TYR A 48 -17.59 13.00 3.05
CA TYR A 48 -16.18 13.18 2.77
C TYR A 48 -15.55 14.18 3.73
N SER A 49 -14.37 13.83 4.23
CA SER A 49 -13.52 14.70 5.04
C SER A 49 -12.18 14.94 4.34
N PRO A 50 -11.52 16.10 4.58
CA PRO A 50 -10.17 16.32 4.12
C PRO A 50 -9.24 15.21 4.61
N SER A 51 -8.46 14.63 3.71
CA SER A 51 -7.37 13.70 4.04
C SER A 51 -6.49 13.53 2.82
N LEU A 52 -5.27 13.06 3.04
CA LEU A 52 -4.35 12.80 1.95
C LEU A 52 -4.83 11.65 1.06
N ASN A 53 -4.44 11.70 -0.21
CA ASN A 53 -4.54 10.57 -1.12
C ASN A 53 -3.29 9.68 -0.97
N ASP A 54 -3.45 8.36 -0.96
CA ASP A 54 -2.32 7.41 -0.87
C ASP A 54 -1.59 7.26 -2.21
N THR A 55 -1.03 8.37 -2.68
CA THR A 55 -0.38 8.44 -3.99
C THR A 55 1.02 7.83 -3.97
N PRO A 56 1.55 7.43 -5.14
CA PRO A 56 2.96 7.06 -5.27
C PRO A 56 3.93 8.17 -4.80
N ASP A 57 3.53 9.45 -4.85
CA ASP A 57 4.34 10.56 -4.35
C ASP A 57 4.39 10.57 -2.81
N LEU A 58 3.26 10.34 -2.13
CA LEU A 58 3.22 10.18 -0.68
C LEU A 58 4.00 8.95 -0.22
N TRP A 59 3.91 7.83 -0.96
CA TRP A 59 4.72 6.65 -0.71
C TRP A 59 6.22 6.93 -0.89
N ALA A 60 6.62 7.58 -1.99
CA ALA A 60 8.00 7.96 -2.25
C ALA A 60 8.56 8.87 -1.15
N GLN A 61 7.79 9.87 -0.71
CA GLN A 61 8.15 10.73 0.42
C GLN A 61 8.39 9.91 1.70
N THR A 62 7.54 8.92 1.97
CA THR A 62 7.66 8.05 3.15
C THR A 62 8.88 7.13 3.02
N ARG A 63 9.14 6.61 1.82
CA ARG A 63 10.32 5.78 1.52
C ARG A 63 11.65 6.54 1.68
N GLU A 64 11.68 7.85 1.44
CA GLU A 64 12.85 8.71 1.71
C GLU A 64 13.15 8.85 3.22
N LYS A 65 12.18 8.61 4.11
CA LYS A 65 12.39 8.63 5.57
C LYS A 65 13.19 7.43 6.09
N VAL A 66 13.30 6.34 5.31
CA VAL A 66 14.02 5.12 5.72
C VAL A 66 15.51 5.42 5.91
N GLN A 67 15.99 5.24 7.14
CA GLN A 67 17.39 5.30 7.52
C GLN A 67 17.98 3.88 7.66
N PRO A 68 19.31 3.74 7.70
CA PRO A 68 19.98 2.43 7.82
C PRO A 68 19.47 1.54 8.96
N ASN A 69 19.10 2.12 10.11
CA ASN A 69 18.66 1.41 11.31
C ASN A 69 17.14 1.48 11.58
N SER A 70 16.34 1.98 10.62
CA SER A 70 14.90 2.18 10.81
C SER A 70 14.13 0.87 11.08
N LEU A 71 13.06 0.99 11.86
CA LEU A 71 11.94 0.06 11.88
C LEU A 71 11.03 0.33 10.67
N VAL A 72 10.88 -0.64 9.78
CA VAL A 72 10.14 -0.52 8.53
C VAL A 72 9.00 -1.52 8.50
N LEU A 73 7.80 -1.04 8.23
CA LEU A 73 6.62 -1.87 8.04
C LEU A 73 6.43 -2.08 6.53
N VAL A 74 6.46 -3.33 6.09
CA VAL A 74 6.23 -3.73 4.71
C VAL A 74 5.02 -4.65 4.72
N GLY A 75 4.08 -4.48 3.78
CA GLY A 75 2.84 -5.26 3.87
C GLY A 75 1.79 -4.90 2.86
N THR A 76 0.64 -5.51 3.04
CA THR A 76 -0.58 -5.29 2.25
C THR A 76 -1.42 -4.16 2.86
N SER A 77 -2.68 -4.03 2.44
CA SER A 77 -3.63 -3.14 3.09
C SER A 77 -3.84 -3.47 4.57
N ARG A 78 -3.66 -4.73 5.00
CA ARG A 78 -3.74 -5.10 6.42
C ARG A 78 -2.73 -4.34 7.26
N MET A 79 -1.46 -4.35 6.86
CA MET A 79 -0.42 -3.60 7.60
C MET A 79 -0.64 -2.08 7.57
N LEU A 80 -1.24 -1.57 6.49
CA LEU A 80 -1.55 -0.15 6.36
C LEU A 80 -2.63 0.32 7.36
N PHE A 81 -3.59 -0.55 7.69
CA PHE A 81 -4.74 -0.25 8.55
C PHE A 81 -4.59 -0.75 9.99
N ASP A 82 -4.06 -1.96 10.16
CA ASP A 82 -4.17 -2.74 11.40
C ASP A 82 -3.00 -2.47 12.35
N ALA A 83 -1.89 -1.92 11.86
CA ALA A 83 -0.72 -1.56 12.67
C ALA A 83 -0.71 -0.06 13.00
N ASP A 84 -0.84 0.26 14.30
CA ASP A 84 -0.77 1.63 14.77
C ASP A 84 0.67 2.08 15.03
N LEU A 85 1.05 3.18 14.37
CA LEU A 85 2.41 3.71 14.41
C LEU A 85 2.79 4.31 15.77
N ASP A 86 1.84 4.89 16.50
CA ASP A 86 2.10 5.54 17.80
C ASP A 86 2.35 4.47 18.87
N VAL A 87 1.58 3.38 18.85
CA VAL A 87 1.79 2.22 19.74
C VAL A 87 3.14 1.55 19.47
N LEU A 88 3.49 1.35 18.19
CA LEU A 88 4.79 0.77 17.82
C LEU A 88 5.96 1.69 18.17
N GLU A 89 5.83 3.00 18.00
CA GLU A 89 6.86 3.96 18.41
C GLU A 89 7.09 3.92 19.91
N LYS A 90 6.03 3.90 20.71
CA LYS A 90 6.11 3.74 22.17
C LYS A 90 6.77 2.41 22.55
N ALA A 91 6.54 1.36 21.77
CA ALA A 91 7.07 0.02 22.04
C ALA A 91 8.56 -0.14 21.69
N PHE A 92 9.01 0.46 20.59
CA PHE A 92 10.35 0.27 20.02
C PHE A 92 11.27 1.49 20.15
N GLY A 93 10.76 2.63 20.65
CA GLY A 93 11.53 3.87 20.83
C GLY A 93 11.90 4.58 19.52
N GLN A 94 11.30 4.18 18.40
CA GLN A 94 11.53 4.76 17.08
C GLN A 94 10.23 4.75 16.26
N ARG A 95 9.97 5.84 15.53
CA ARG A 95 8.83 5.94 14.62
C ARG A 95 8.97 4.91 13.49
N PRO A 96 8.03 3.97 13.32
CA PRO A 96 8.07 3.05 12.18
C PRO A 96 7.85 3.80 10.86
N VAL A 97 8.55 3.37 9.80
CA VAL A 97 8.31 3.86 8.44
C VAL A 97 7.32 2.91 7.75
N GLN A 98 6.11 3.41 7.47
CA GLN A 98 5.01 2.64 6.88
C GLN A 98 5.12 2.57 5.35
N LEU A 99 5.63 1.45 4.83
CA LEU A 99 5.77 1.19 3.39
C LEU A 99 4.73 0.20 2.85
N ALA A 100 3.81 -0.28 3.68
CA ALA A 100 2.71 -1.11 3.22
C ALA A 100 1.83 -0.37 2.21
N LEU A 101 1.24 -1.13 1.30
CA LEU A 101 0.47 -0.61 0.17
C LEU A 101 -0.83 -1.41 0.01
N ALA A 102 -1.93 -0.69 -0.14
CA ALA A 102 -3.23 -1.32 -0.30
C ALA A 102 -3.31 -2.15 -1.59
N GLY A 103 -3.95 -3.33 -1.52
CA GLY A 103 -4.15 -4.19 -2.68
C GLY A 103 -2.85 -4.66 -3.38
N SER A 104 -1.72 -4.69 -2.67
CA SER A 104 -0.40 -4.91 -3.25
C SER A 104 0.34 -6.14 -2.69
N SER A 105 1.36 -6.58 -3.43
CA SER A 105 2.33 -7.55 -2.93
C SER A 105 3.45 -6.81 -2.17
N PRO A 106 3.81 -7.24 -0.95
CA PRO A 106 4.93 -6.67 -0.21
C PRO A 106 6.30 -7.08 -0.77
N PHE A 107 6.36 -8.11 -1.63
CA PHE A 107 7.62 -8.67 -2.13
C PHE A 107 8.52 -7.64 -2.83
N PRO A 108 8.05 -6.80 -3.79
CA PRO A 108 8.92 -5.83 -4.46
C PRO A 108 9.55 -4.81 -3.49
N VAL A 109 8.85 -4.45 -2.41
CA VAL A 109 9.36 -3.53 -1.39
C VAL A 109 10.42 -4.23 -0.53
N LEU A 110 10.21 -5.50 -0.17
CA LEU A 110 11.22 -6.31 0.50
C LEU A 110 12.49 -6.45 -0.37
N GLU A 111 12.32 -6.69 -1.67
CA GLU A 111 13.42 -6.74 -2.64
C GLU A 111 14.19 -5.40 -2.71
N ASP A 112 13.49 -4.25 -2.78
CA ASP A 112 14.12 -2.91 -2.77
C ASP A 112 14.94 -2.66 -1.49
N LEU A 113 14.42 -3.06 -0.33
CA LEU A 113 15.16 -2.97 0.93
C LEU A 113 16.36 -3.92 0.95
N ALA A 114 16.21 -5.14 0.41
CA ALA A 114 17.31 -6.09 0.33
C ALA A 114 18.44 -5.64 -0.62
N LYS A 115 18.12 -4.84 -1.64
CA LYS A 115 19.10 -4.19 -2.53
C LYS A 115 19.75 -2.93 -1.92
N ASN A 116 19.21 -2.37 -0.84
CA ASN A 116 19.84 -1.28 -0.13
C ASN A 116 20.95 -1.81 0.79
N GLU A 117 22.20 -1.73 0.33
CA GLU A 117 23.37 -2.23 1.06
C GLU A 117 23.63 -1.54 2.40
N SER A 118 23.12 -0.32 2.60
CA SER A 118 23.25 0.38 3.88
C SER A 118 22.28 -0.11 4.95
N PHE A 119 21.20 -0.80 4.57
CA PHE A 119 20.12 -1.12 5.49
C PHE A 119 20.46 -2.32 6.40
N HIS A 120 20.35 -2.09 7.71
CA HIS A 120 20.59 -3.01 8.81
C HIS A 120 19.58 -2.83 9.96
N GLY A 121 18.41 -2.26 9.66
CA GLY A 121 17.31 -2.00 10.59
C GLY A 121 16.44 -3.22 10.85
N THR A 122 15.18 -2.99 11.21
CA THR A 122 14.18 -4.06 11.42
C THR A 122 13.09 -3.95 10.37
N VAL A 123 12.75 -5.06 9.71
CA VAL A 123 11.65 -5.15 8.75
C VAL A 123 10.58 -6.07 9.31
N ILE A 124 9.37 -5.54 9.51
CA ILE A 124 8.18 -6.33 9.82
C ILE A 124 7.40 -6.48 8.52
N VAL A 125 7.23 -7.72 8.06
CA VAL A 125 6.60 -8.04 6.77
C VAL A 125 5.25 -8.69 7.01
N ASP A 126 4.16 -7.99 6.71
CA ASP A 126 2.82 -8.59 6.61
C ASP A 126 2.69 -9.43 5.35
N ILE A 127 2.13 -10.63 5.49
CA ILE A 127 2.02 -11.61 4.41
C ILE A 127 0.59 -12.11 4.27
N VAL A 128 -0.02 -11.74 3.14
CA VAL A 128 -1.17 -12.45 2.56
C VAL A 128 -0.64 -13.40 1.50
N PRO A 129 -0.70 -14.74 1.67
CA PRO A 129 0.01 -15.68 0.82
C PRO A 129 -0.27 -15.52 -0.69
N ALA A 130 -1.54 -15.37 -1.06
CA ALA A 130 -1.95 -15.20 -2.45
C ALA A 130 -1.36 -13.93 -3.11
N MET A 131 -1.21 -12.85 -2.34
CA MET A 131 -0.66 -11.58 -2.84
C MET A 131 0.87 -11.61 -2.86
N PHE A 132 1.49 -12.19 -1.82
CA PHE A 132 2.94 -12.33 -1.73
C PHE A 132 3.49 -13.21 -2.86
N LEU A 133 2.81 -14.32 -3.15
CA LEU A 133 3.19 -15.30 -4.18
C LEU A 133 2.68 -14.96 -5.58
N ALA A 134 1.96 -13.86 -5.75
CA ALA A 134 1.54 -13.40 -7.07
C ALA A 134 2.78 -13.12 -7.95
N PRO A 135 2.90 -13.76 -9.13
CA PRO A 135 4.06 -13.55 -9.98
C PRO A 135 3.99 -12.23 -10.76
N ALA A 136 2.78 -11.78 -11.07
CA ALA A 136 2.50 -10.56 -11.82
C ALA A 136 1.08 -10.03 -11.51
N GLY A 137 0.66 -8.98 -12.23
CA GLY A 137 -0.68 -8.41 -12.15
C GLY A 137 -0.81 -7.29 -11.11
N PRO A 138 -2.05 -6.86 -10.81
CA PRO A 138 -2.30 -5.67 -10.01
C PRO A 138 -1.54 -5.63 -8.68
N PRO A 139 -1.43 -6.73 -7.89
CA PRO A 139 -0.69 -6.68 -6.64
C PRO A 139 0.80 -6.30 -6.82
N MET A 140 1.45 -6.81 -7.86
CA MET A 140 2.84 -6.50 -8.15
C MET A 140 2.99 -5.09 -8.75
N GLU A 141 2.09 -4.71 -9.66
CA GLU A 141 2.10 -3.43 -10.35
C GLU A 141 1.99 -2.23 -9.41
N VAL A 142 1.15 -2.34 -8.36
CA VAL A 142 0.99 -1.26 -7.35
C VAL A 142 2.32 -0.97 -6.65
N SER A 143 2.98 -2.01 -6.12
CA SER A 143 4.29 -1.86 -5.45
C SER A 143 5.39 -1.39 -6.40
N GLN A 144 5.42 -1.93 -7.62
CA GLN A 144 6.39 -1.51 -8.65
C GLN A 144 6.19 -0.06 -9.08
N LYS A 145 4.94 0.42 -9.18
CA LYS A 145 4.63 1.82 -9.51
C LYS A 145 5.09 2.77 -8.41
N ALA A 146 4.90 2.40 -7.15
CA ALA A 146 5.38 3.18 -6.00
C ALA A 146 6.92 3.26 -5.98
N LEU A 147 7.60 2.12 -6.19
CA LEU A 147 9.06 2.06 -6.31
C LEU A 147 9.58 2.87 -7.49
N LYS A 148 8.95 2.75 -8.66
CA LYS A 148 9.29 3.55 -9.85
C LYS A 148 9.16 5.03 -9.54
N ARG A 149 8.06 5.46 -8.88
CA ARG A 149 7.89 6.85 -8.49
C ARG A 149 9.05 7.32 -7.62
N LYS A 150 9.46 6.56 -6.60
CA LYS A 150 10.61 6.90 -5.76
C LYS A 150 11.90 7.04 -6.57
N HIS A 151 12.16 6.17 -7.53
CA HIS A 151 13.39 6.22 -8.34
C HIS A 151 13.42 7.38 -9.34
N GLU A 152 12.25 7.79 -9.84
CA GLU A 152 12.11 8.82 -10.88
C GLU A 152 11.57 10.15 -10.32
N TRP A 153 11.56 10.35 -8.99
CA TRP A 153 10.87 11.46 -8.32
C TRP A 153 11.55 12.82 -8.53
N ASN A 154 11.11 13.55 -9.55
CA ASN A 154 11.71 14.82 -9.95
C ASN A 154 11.24 16.01 -9.11
N LEU A 155 11.94 17.14 -9.22
CA LEU A 155 11.66 18.35 -8.42
C LEU A 155 10.26 18.91 -8.66
N ALA A 156 9.74 18.88 -9.89
CA ALA A 156 8.40 19.38 -10.19
C ALA A 156 7.32 18.52 -9.50
N GLN A 157 7.49 17.18 -9.52
CA GLN A 157 6.60 16.26 -8.81
C GLN A 157 6.66 16.48 -7.29
N ARG A 158 7.86 16.65 -6.72
CA ARG A 158 8.02 16.95 -5.29
C ARG A 158 7.30 18.24 -4.89
N TRP A 159 7.47 19.31 -5.66
CA TRP A 159 6.78 20.58 -5.39
C TRP A 159 5.26 20.45 -5.55
N SER A 160 4.79 19.80 -6.61
CA SER A 160 3.37 19.54 -6.82
C SER A 160 2.77 18.72 -5.68
N HIS A 161 3.50 17.71 -5.19
CA HIS A 161 3.09 16.89 -4.05
C HIS A 161 2.95 17.70 -2.76
N GLN A 162 3.95 18.54 -2.43
CA GLN A 162 3.88 19.39 -1.23
C GLN A 162 2.71 20.38 -1.28
N LEU A 163 2.47 21.03 -2.43
CA LEU A 163 1.32 21.91 -2.62
C LEU A 163 -0.01 21.13 -2.57
N GLY A 164 -0.04 19.94 -3.18
CA GLY A 164 -1.19 19.03 -3.17
C GLY A 164 -1.59 18.66 -1.75
N MET A 165 -0.65 18.19 -0.93
CA MET A 165 -0.93 17.85 0.47
C MET A 165 -1.53 19.02 1.26
N LEU A 166 -1.03 20.25 1.07
CA LEU A 166 -1.61 21.43 1.73
C LEU A 166 -3.09 21.62 1.39
N LEU A 167 -3.50 21.32 0.16
CA LEU A 167 -4.89 21.43 -0.25
C LEU A 167 -5.72 20.22 0.20
N GLU A 168 -5.20 19.00 0.07
CA GLU A 168 -5.87 17.75 0.46
C GLU A 168 -6.21 17.68 1.96
N GLU A 169 -5.36 18.27 2.81
CA GLU A 169 -5.59 18.37 4.26
C GLU A 169 -6.71 19.36 4.62
N ARG A 170 -7.18 20.19 3.67
CA ARG A 170 -8.14 21.27 3.93
C ARG A 170 -9.45 21.11 3.16
N LEU A 171 -9.39 20.50 1.98
CA LEU A 171 -10.52 20.38 1.05
C LEU A 171 -10.95 18.91 0.94
N ALA A 172 -12.21 18.63 1.28
CA ALA A 172 -12.79 17.31 1.22
C ALA A 172 -13.00 16.81 -0.22
N PHE A 173 -13.22 17.73 -1.17
CA PHE A 173 -13.52 17.34 -2.55
C PHE A 173 -12.32 16.80 -3.36
N LEU A 174 -11.10 16.90 -2.83
CA LEU A 174 -9.87 16.49 -3.52
C LEU A 174 -9.56 14.98 -3.40
N LYS A 175 -10.58 14.13 -3.47
CA LYS A 175 -10.42 12.66 -3.39
C LYS A 175 -10.22 12.06 -4.76
N GLN A 176 -9.00 11.63 -5.04
CA GLN A 176 -8.61 11.11 -6.35
C GLN A 176 -9.32 9.80 -6.71
N GLU A 177 -9.51 8.96 -5.71
CA GLU A 177 -10.12 7.63 -5.87
C GLU A 177 -11.62 7.68 -6.14
N ASP A 178 -12.30 8.81 -5.92
CA ASP A 178 -13.76 8.82 -5.89
C ASP A 178 -14.45 10.08 -6.46
N LEU A 179 -13.83 11.25 -6.34
CA LEU A 179 -14.44 12.54 -6.68
C LEU A 179 -13.84 13.20 -7.93
N THR A 180 -12.96 12.52 -8.65
CA THR A 180 -12.48 13.00 -9.95
C THR A 180 -13.54 12.81 -11.02
N LEU A 181 -13.51 13.65 -12.06
CA LEU A 181 -14.44 13.51 -13.18
C LEU A 181 -14.43 12.09 -13.78
N GLY A 182 -13.25 11.48 -13.90
CA GLY A 182 -13.12 10.11 -14.39
C GLY A 182 -13.89 9.10 -13.53
N GLN A 183 -13.79 9.20 -12.21
CA GLN A 183 -14.51 8.33 -11.27
C GLN A 183 -16.03 8.59 -11.31
N LEU A 184 -16.44 9.87 -11.36
CA LEU A 184 -17.85 10.22 -11.46
C LEU A 184 -18.48 9.72 -12.77
N LEU A 185 -17.74 9.74 -13.87
CA LEU A 185 -18.21 9.21 -15.16
C LEU A 185 -18.42 7.69 -15.12
N GLN A 186 -17.65 6.94 -14.33
CA GLN A 186 -17.85 5.50 -14.14
C GLN A 186 -19.16 5.16 -13.42
N ARG A 187 -19.77 6.13 -12.71
CA ARG A 187 -21.05 5.95 -12.03
C ARG A 187 -22.25 6.18 -12.94
N VAL A 188 -22.04 6.69 -14.15
CA VAL A 188 -23.12 6.87 -15.12
C VAL A 188 -23.57 5.47 -15.57
N PRO A 189 -24.87 5.13 -15.50
CA PRO A 189 -25.38 3.79 -15.80
C PRO A 189 -25.40 3.57 -17.33
N ILE A 190 -24.22 3.50 -17.93
CA ILE A 190 -24.04 3.15 -19.33
C ILE A 190 -23.96 1.62 -19.40
N PRO A 191 -24.82 0.95 -20.16
CA PRO A 191 -24.75 -0.49 -20.30
C PRO A 191 -23.44 -0.89 -20.96
N ASP A 192 -22.84 -1.95 -20.45
CA ASP A 192 -21.64 -2.53 -21.02
C ASP A 192 -21.92 -3.03 -22.44
N ARG A 193 -20.91 -2.92 -23.31
CA ARG A 193 -20.99 -3.52 -24.64
C ARG A 193 -21.06 -5.03 -24.51
N ALA A 194 -21.72 -5.68 -25.49
CA ALA A 194 -21.64 -7.12 -25.63
C ALA A 194 -20.16 -7.56 -25.62
N ASP A 195 -19.86 -8.57 -24.80
CA ASP A 195 -18.52 -9.15 -24.59
C ASP A 195 -17.48 -8.26 -23.89
N ALA A 196 -17.87 -7.13 -23.28
CA ALA A 196 -16.95 -6.33 -22.48
C ALA A 196 -16.50 -7.10 -21.22
N ALA A 197 -15.20 -7.34 -21.10
CA ALA A 197 -14.60 -7.92 -19.89
C ALA A 197 -14.26 -6.80 -18.90
N ILE A 198 -15.27 -6.37 -18.13
CA ILE A 198 -15.09 -5.33 -17.11
C ILE A 198 -14.86 -6.00 -15.75
N GLY A 199 -13.82 -5.53 -15.04
CA GLY A 199 -13.58 -5.96 -13.67
C GLY A 199 -14.69 -5.49 -12.73
N PRO A 200 -14.82 -6.10 -11.55
CA PRO A 200 -15.78 -5.63 -10.56
C PRO A 200 -15.46 -4.19 -10.14
N ALA A 201 -16.51 -3.42 -9.83
CA ALA A 201 -16.33 -2.07 -9.28
C ALA A 201 -15.59 -2.14 -7.93
N LEU A 202 -14.71 -1.17 -7.69
CA LEU A 202 -14.06 -1.03 -6.40
C LEU A 202 -15.07 -0.57 -5.34
N PRO A 203 -14.88 -0.95 -4.07
CA PRO A 203 -15.70 -0.43 -2.98
C PRO A 203 -15.57 1.09 -2.88
N PRO A 204 -16.58 1.78 -2.32
CA PRO A 204 -16.49 3.21 -2.10
C PRO A 204 -15.35 3.53 -1.13
N TYR A 205 -14.82 4.75 -1.24
CA TYR A 205 -13.81 5.27 -0.33
C TYR A 205 -14.28 5.21 1.13
N PHE A 206 -13.42 4.71 2.04
CA PHE A 206 -13.83 4.37 3.41
C PHE A 206 -12.78 4.62 4.50
N TYR A 207 -11.67 5.30 4.19
CA TYR A 207 -10.57 5.49 5.14
C TYR A 207 -9.79 6.78 4.91
N THR A 208 -9.29 7.42 5.96
CA THR A 208 -8.34 8.54 5.86
C THR A 208 -6.89 8.05 5.84
N VAL A 209 -6.01 8.85 5.25
CA VAL A 209 -4.55 8.69 5.32
C VAL A 209 -3.91 9.96 5.88
N ASP A 210 -2.98 9.80 6.82
CA ASP A 210 -2.19 10.89 7.41
C ASP A 210 -0.77 11.02 6.80
N ARG A 211 0.02 11.99 7.26
CA ARG A 211 1.38 12.27 6.74
C ARG A 211 2.39 11.16 6.97
N ASP A 212 2.09 10.21 7.84
CA ASP A 212 2.91 9.02 8.08
C ASP A 212 2.37 7.79 7.36
N ARG A 213 1.40 7.99 6.45
CA ARG A 213 0.73 6.93 5.70
C ARG A 213 0.02 5.91 6.59
N ARG A 214 -0.50 6.32 7.75
CA ARG A 214 -1.40 5.45 8.51
C ARG A 214 -2.81 5.51 7.90
N GLY A 215 -3.36 4.36 7.53
CA GLY A 215 -4.75 4.22 7.14
C GLY A 215 -5.65 4.14 8.37
N ARG A 216 -6.76 4.90 8.37
CA ARG A 216 -7.80 4.80 9.41
C ARG A 216 -9.17 4.73 8.78
N MET A 217 -9.86 3.61 8.98
CA MET A 217 -11.24 3.42 8.56
C MET A 217 -12.16 4.49 9.15
N PHE A 218 -13.15 4.94 8.39
CA PHE A 218 -14.18 5.86 8.87
C PHE A 218 -15.08 5.21 9.90
N ASP A 219 -15.57 6.00 10.86
CA ASP A 219 -16.48 5.52 11.90
C ASP A 219 -17.72 4.85 11.30
N GLU A 220 -18.34 5.42 10.26
CA GLU A 220 -19.49 4.78 9.62
C GLU A 220 -19.11 3.43 8.99
N ALA A 221 -17.96 3.32 8.33
CA ALA A 221 -17.48 2.07 7.74
C ALA A 221 -17.13 1.01 8.80
N ALA A 222 -16.84 1.43 10.03
CA ALA A 222 -16.58 0.54 11.16
C ALA A 222 -17.86 0.00 11.83
N VAL A 223 -19.01 0.66 11.65
CA VAL A 223 -20.27 0.24 12.25
C VAL A 223 -20.92 -0.85 11.38
N VAL A 224 -20.85 -2.10 11.85
CA VAL A 224 -21.50 -3.24 11.19
C VAL A 224 -22.99 -2.98 11.00
N GLY A 225 -23.45 -3.08 9.76
CA GLY A 225 -24.83 -2.81 9.37
C GLY A 225 -25.09 -1.37 8.92
N SER A 226 -24.13 -0.45 9.00
CA SER A 226 -24.29 0.90 8.45
C SER A 226 -24.35 0.87 6.92
N PRO A 227 -24.96 1.88 6.27
CA PRO A 227 -24.99 1.96 4.82
C PRO A 227 -23.60 1.96 4.16
N LEU A 228 -22.63 2.72 4.69
CA LEU A 228 -21.27 2.71 4.15
C LEU A 228 -20.58 1.37 4.36
N GLN A 229 -20.61 0.81 5.57
CA GLN A 229 -19.98 -0.48 5.87
C GLN A 229 -20.51 -1.58 4.94
N GLN A 230 -21.84 -1.66 4.77
CA GLN A 230 -22.43 -2.65 3.88
C GLN A 230 -21.95 -2.47 2.45
N ARG A 231 -21.90 -1.24 1.91
CA ARG A 231 -21.40 -1.03 0.54
C ARG A 231 -19.93 -1.44 0.38
N VAL A 232 -19.09 -1.12 1.36
CA VAL A 232 -17.67 -1.52 1.36
C VAL A 232 -17.55 -3.04 1.41
N ALA A 233 -18.20 -3.69 2.38
CA ALA A 233 -18.16 -5.15 2.54
C ALA A 233 -18.65 -5.89 1.28
N HIS A 234 -19.78 -5.47 0.68
CA HIS A 234 -20.28 -6.10 -0.54
C HIS A 234 -19.39 -5.83 -1.76
N GLY A 235 -18.77 -4.64 -1.85
CA GLY A 235 -17.87 -4.28 -2.94
C GLY A 235 -16.58 -5.10 -2.97
N TRP A 236 -16.10 -5.58 -1.81
CA TRP A 236 -14.89 -6.39 -1.73
C TRP A 236 -15.03 -7.83 -2.21
N LEU A 237 -16.19 -8.45 -2.01
CA LEU A 237 -16.36 -9.90 -2.25
C LEU A 237 -15.97 -10.35 -3.68
N PRO A 238 -16.31 -9.63 -4.76
CA PRO A 238 -15.88 -10.00 -6.11
C PRO A 238 -14.36 -9.89 -6.31
N LEU A 239 -13.69 -8.94 -5.63
CA LEU A 239 -12.24 -8.71 -5.74
C LEU A 239 -11.41 -9.84 -5.11
N PHE A 240 -12.02 -10.64 -4.21
CA PHE A 240 -11.39 -11.82 -3.62
C PHE A 240 -11.56 -13.09 -4.46
N THR A 241 -12.07 -12.97 -5.69
CA THR A 241 -12.15 -14.09 -6.63
C THR A 241 -11.03 -13.98 -7.67
N LEU A 242 -10.27 -15.07 -7.86
CA LEU A 242 -9.23 -15.08 -8.88
C LEU A 242 -9.84 -14.95 -10.27
N PRO A 243 -9.21 -14.17 -11.17
CA PRO A 243 -9.62 -14.15 -12.56
C PRO A 243 -9.44 -15.53 -13.19
N PRO A 244 -10.31 -15.91 -14.15
CA PRO A 244 -10.15 -17.18 -14.85
C PRO A 244 -8.82 -17.20 -15.64
N PRO A 245 -8.20 -18.39 -15.81
CA PRO A 245 -7.02 -18.53 -16.63
C PRO A 245 -7.22 -17.96 -18.04
N PRO A 246 -6.18 -17.39 -18.67
CA PRO A 246 -6.30 -16.86 -20.03
C PRO A 246 -6.68 -17.97 -21.01
N LYS A 247 -7.76 -17.77 -21.78
CA LYS A 247 -8.28 -18.78 -22.73
C LYS A 247 -7.29 -19.16 -23.84
N PHE A 248 -6.28 -18.33 -24.10
CA PHE A 248 -5.27 -18.52 -25.14
C PHE A 248 -4.07 -19.36 -24.68
N ILE A 249 -3.98 -19.74 -23.39
CA ILE A 249 -2.94 -20.63 -22.86
C ILE A 249 -3.62 -21.91 -22.34
N PRO A 250 -3.18 -23.11 -22.75
CA PRO A 250 -3.66 -24.37 -22.16
C PRO A 250 -3.51 -24.37 -20.64
N ALA A 251 -4.54 -24.84 -19.92
CA ALA A 251 -4.62 -24.71 -18.47
C ALA A 251 -3.47 -25.42 -17.72
N ASP A 252 -3.01 -26.55 -18.23
CA ASP A 252 -1.85 -27.30 -17.74
C ASP A 252 -0.56 -26.49 -17.84
N LYS A 253 -0.33 -25.85 -19.00
CA LYS A 253 0.83 -24.99 -19.23
C LYS A 253 0.78 -23.74 -18.35
N PHE A 254 -0.39 -23.11 -18.24
CA PHE A 254 -0.58 -21.97 -17.35
C PHE A 254 -0.29 -22.36 -15.90
N GLY A 255 -0.81 -23.49 -15.42
CA GLY A 255 -0.53 -24.01 -14.09
C GLY A 255 0.96 -24.27 -13.84
N ALA A 256 1.66 -24.90 -14.79
CA ALA A 256 3.09 -25.14 -14.67
C ALA A 256 3.92 -23.84 -14.63
N MET A 257 3.59 -22.86 -15.48
CA MET A 257 4.24 -21.54 -15.45
C MET A 257 4.02 -20.82 -14.12
N MET A 258 2.80 -20.83 -13.61
CA MET A 258 2.47 -20.25 -12.30
C MET A 258 3.22 -20.96 -11.17
N GLY A 259 3.27 -22.30 -11.19
CA GLY A 259 4.03 -23.09 -10.22
C GLY A 259 5.52 -22.74 -10.22
N GLN A 260 6.16 -22.65 -11.38
CA GLN A 260 7.56 -22.23 -11.48
C GLN A 260 7.80 -20.83 -10.93
N ALA A 261 6.90 -19.88 -11.23
CA ALA A 261 7.03 -18.51 -10.75
C ALA A 261 6.83 -18.41 -9.22
N ILE A 262 5.96 -19.26 -8.65
CA ILE A 262 5.79 -19.39 -7.20
C ILE A 262 7.05 -19.96 -6.55
N GLU A 263 7.64 -21.03 -7.09
CA GLU A 263 8.90 -21.57 -6.58
C GLU A 263 10.03 -20.55 -6.65
N GLN A 264 10.16 -19.82 -7.77
CA GLN A 264 11.13 -18.73 -7.89
C GLN A 264 10.91 -17.66 -6.82
N ARG A 265 9.65 -17.32 -6.49
CA ARG A 265 9.34 -16.35 -5.43
C ARG A 265 9.82 -16.83 -4.06
N PHE A 266 9.73 -18.12 -3.75
CA PHE A 266 10.27 -18.68 -2.51
C PHE A 266 11.80 -18.53 -2.47
N GLU A 267 12.50 -18.93 -3.54
CA GLU A 267 13.96 -18.81 -3.66
C GLU A 267 14.43 -17.35 -3.53
N ASP A 268 13.77 -16.43 -4.26
CA ASP A 268 14.09 -15.00 -4.21
C ASP A 268 13.89 -14.43 -2.81
N THR A 269 12.83 -14.86 -2.11
CA THR A 269 12.56 -14.43 -0.74
C THR A 269 13.67 -14.88 0.20
N GLN A 270 14.10 -16.14 0.12
CA GLN A 270 15.23 -16.65 0.90
C GLN A 270 16.50 -15.84 0.64
N LYS A 271 16.80 -15.54 -0.63
CA LYS A 271 17.94 -14.72 -1.04
C LYS A 271 17.88 -13.31 -0.44
N HIS A 272 16.73 -12.66 -0.49
CA HIS A 272 16.55 -11.31 0.02
C HIS A 272 16.64 -11.25 1.55
N VAL A 273 16.01 -12.21 2.26
CA VAL A 273 16.10 -12.33 3.71
C VAL A 273 17.53 -12.62 4.16
N ALA A 274 18.23 -13.53 3.48
CA ALA A 274 19.64 -13.83 3.76
C ALA A 274 20.54 -12.60 3.56
N ALA A 275 20.33 -11.84 2.47
CA ALA A 275 21.08 -10.62 2.22
C ALA A 275 20.86 -9.56 3.32
N LEU A 276 19.62 -9.38 3.77
CA LEU A 276 19.29 -8.47 4.88
C LEU A 276 19.99 -8.90 6.18
N ARG A 277 19.87 -10.18 6.55
CA ARG A 277 20.50 -10.73 7.76
C ARG A 277 22.01 -10.66 7.76
N ALA A 278 22.65 -10.90 6.62
CA ALA A 278 24.10 -10.81 6.46
C ALA A 278 24.64 -9.42 6.83
N ARG A 279 23.79 -8.38 6.74
CA ARG A 279 24.14 -7.00 7.09
C ARG A 279 23.71 -6.57 8.49
N GLY A 280 23.16 -7.47 9.30
CA GLY A 280 22.67 -7.13 10.63
C GLY A 280 21.20 -6.75 10.70
N ALA A 281 20.46 -6.79 9.58
CA ALA A 281 19.03 -6.48 9.60
C ALA A 281 18.22 -7.61 10.24
N ARG A 282 17.15 -7.24 10.93
CA ARG A 282 16.18 -8.17 11.52
C ARG A 282 14.95 -8.26 10.64
N VAL A 283 14.50 -9.48 10.34
CA VAL A 283 13.29 -9.72 9.55
C VAL A 283 12.30 -10.51 10.40
N VAL A 284 11.07 -10.03 10.51
CA VAL A 284 9.95 -10.69 11.20
C VAL A 284 8.77 -10.78 10.25
N PHE A 285 8.19 -11.96 10.12
CA PHE A 285 6.96 -12.16 9.36
C PHE A 285 5.74 -12.03 10.26
N VAL A 286 4.70 -11.37 9.79
CA VAL A 286 3.43 -11.23 10.49
C VAL A 286 2.30 -11.60 9.54
N ARG A 287 1.32 -12.32 10.05
CA ARG A 287 0.03 -12.50 9.39
C ARG A 287 -1.00 -11.77 10.22
N LEU A 288 -1.50 -10.67 9.68
CA LEU A 288 -2.50 -9.81 10.30
C LEU A 288 -3.90 -10.41 10.22
N PRO A 289 -4.84 -9.98 11.08
CA PRO A 289 -6.16 -10.58 11.20
C PRO A 289 -6.95 -10.51 9.89
N VAL A 290 -7.81 -11.51 9.72
CA VAL A 290 -8.73 -11.61 8.58
C VAL A 290 -10.01 -12.29 9.06
N ASP A 291 -11.15 -11.83 8.54
CA ASP A 291 -12.45 -12.43 8.87
C ASP A 291 -12.50 -13.91 8.46
N PRO A 292 -13.11 -14.81 9.25
CA PRO A 292 -13.19 -16.24 8.93
C PRO A 292 -13.71 -16.56 7.52
N ILE A 293 -14.66 -15.79 6.99
CA ILE A 293 -15.23 -16.04 5.65
C ILE A 293 -14.21 -15.70 4.56
N LEU A 294 -13.46 -14.61 4.72
CA LEU A 294 -12.39 -14.27 3.79
C LEU A 294 -11.21 -15.22 3.95
N ASN A 295 -10.87 -15.62 5.18
CA ASN A 295 -9.84 -16.61 5.45
C ASN A 295 -10.08 -17.92 4.69
N GLU A 296 -11.32 -18.43 4.69
CA GLU A 296 -11.68 -19.63 3.93
C GLU A 296 -11.46 -19.47 2.41
N LYS A 297 -11.69 -18.27 1.87
CA LYS A 297 -11.42 -17.98 0.45
C LYS A 297 -9.93 -17.92 0.16
N GLU A 298 -9.14 -17.30 1.04
CA GLU A 298 -7.68 -17.25 0.92
C GLU A 298 -7.08 -18.66 0.96
N GLU A 299 -7.53 -19.52 1.88
CA GLU A 299 -7.09 -20.91 2.00
C GLU A 299 -7.36 -21.73 0.74
N LYS A 300 -8.45 -21.45 0.02
CA LYS A 300 -8.76 -22.10 -1.26
C LYS A 300 -7.84 -21.65 -2.40
N ILE A 301 -7.31 -20.43 -2.32
CA ILE A 301 -6.43 -19.86 -3.34
C ILE A 301 -4.99 -20.31 -3.10
N VAL A 302 -4.46 -20.04 -1.91
CA VAL A 302 -3.16 -20.50 -1.46
C VAL A 302 -3.32 -21.02 -0.04
N PRO A 303 -3.33 -22.36 0.16
CA PRO A 303 -3.41 -22.94 1.50
C PRO A 303 -2.29 -22.42 2.40
N LEU A 304 -2.59 -22.14 3.67
CA LEU A 304 -1.63 -21.56 4.61
C LEU A 304 -0.37 -22.40 4.73
N ALA A 305 -0.48 -23.74 4.76
CA ALA A 305 0.67 -24.63 4.80
C ALA A 305 1.57 -24.49 3.56
N ALA A 306 0.97 -24.33 2.37
CA ALA A 306 1.68 -24.20 1.10
C ALA A 306 2.26 -22.80 0.87
N GLY A 307 1.67 -21.77 1.49
CA GLY A 307 2.13 -20.38 1.42
C GLY A 307 2.91 -19.95 2.66
N TRP A 308 2.20 -19.46 3.67
CA TRP A 308 2.76 -18.97 4.94
C TRP A 308 3.68 -19.99 5.61
N GLY A 309 3.26 -21.25 5.73
CA GLY A 309 4.03 -22.31 6.38
C GLY A 309 5.38 -22.53 5.72
N ARG A 310 5.42 -22.61 4.39
CA ARG A 310 6.67 -22.67 3.62
C ARG A 310 7.51 -21.41 3.79
N LEU A 311 6.93 -20.21 3.67
CA LEU A 311 7.65 -18.95 3.82
C LEU A 311 8.36 -18.89 5.19
N VAL A 312 7.68 -19.29 6.27
CA VAL A 312 8.27 -19.31 7.61
C VAL A 312 9.36 -20.38 7.73
N ALA A 313 9.08 -21.61 7.30
CA ALA A 313 10.00 -22.74 7.44
C ALA A 313 11.30 -22.52 6.64
N GLU A 314 11.19 -22.06 5.40
CA GLU A 314 12.31 -21.91 4.48
C GLU A 314 13.19 -20.69 4.77
N ASN A 315 12.61 -19.62 5.32
CA ASN A 315 13.39 -18.42 5.68
C ASN A 315 13.94 -18.50 7.12
N GLY A 316 13.34 -19.33 7.98
CA GLY A 316 13.75 -19.45 9.38
C GLY A 316 13.72 -18.11 10.12
N VAL A 317 12.75 -17.25 9.83
CA VAL A 317 12.52 -15.97 10.53
C VAL A 317 11.49 -16.16 11.64
N PRO A 318 11.57 -15.40 12.75
CA PRO A 318 10.45 -15.29 13.68
C PRO A 318 9.20 -14.85 12.92
N ALA A 319 8.10 -15.54 13.20
CA ALA A 319 6.84 -15.32 12.54
C ALA A 319 5.71 -15.30 13.56
N ILE A 320 4.75 -14.40 13.37
CA ILE A 320 3.58 -14.25 14.23
C ILE A 320 2.34 -14.36 13.35
N ASN A 321 1.51 -15.37 13.60
CA ASN A 321 0.23 -15.51 12.94
C ASN A 321 -0.86 -15.19 13.95
N PHE A 322 -1.72 -14.21 13.64
CA PHE A 322 -2.77 -13.78 14.57
C PHE A 322 -3.64 -14.97 15.06
N ALA A 323 -3.87 -15.97 14.20
CA ALA A 323 -4.70 -17.12 14.51
C ALA A 323 -4.11 -18.04 15.60
N ASP A 324 -2.80 -17.95 15.88
CA ASP A 324 -2.12 -18.76 16.89
C ASP A 324 -2.23 -18.15 18.30
N HIS A 325 -2.79 -16.94 18.42
CA HIS A 325 -2.88 -16.17 19.65
C HIS A 325 -4.33 -15.72 19.90
N ALA A 326 -4.94 -16.18 21.00
CA ALA A 326 -6.36 -15.94 21.27
C ALA A 326 -6.70 -14.44 21.36
N GLU A 327 -5.80 -13.63 21.94
CA GLU A 327 -5.93 -12.19 22.06
C GLU A 327 -5.80 -11.45 20.72
N LEU A 328 -5.09 -12.01 19.73
CA LEU A 328 -4.98 -11.44 18.38
C LEU A 328 -6.12 -11.90 17.47
N ALA A 329 -6.66 -13.09 17.70
CA ALA A 329 -7.80 -13.65 16.96
C ALA A 329 -9.17 -13.15 17.44
N ALA A 330 -9.24 -12.41 18.56
CA ALA A 330 -10.49 -11.94 19.14
C ALA A 330 -11.14 -10.76 18.40
N PHE A 331 -10.41 -10.10 17.50
CA PHE A 331 -10.87 -8.90 16.81
C PHE A 331 -11.87 -9.20 15.69
N LYS A 332 -12.85 -8.32 15.52
CA LYS A 332 -13.85 -8.40 14.45
C LYS A 332 -13.55 -7.35 13.38
N LEU A 333 -13.63 -7.75 12.12
CA LEU A 333 -13.30 -6.89 10.99
C LEU A 333 -14.59 -6.39 10.32
N PRO A 334 -14.81 -5.06 10.19
CA PRO A 334 -16.05 -4.53 9.63
C PRO A 334 -16.29 -4.90 8.17
N GLU A 335 -15.25 -5.07 7.35
CA GLU A 335 -15.36 -5.31 5.91
C GLU A 335 -14.43 -6.42 5.40
N TRP A 336 -14.30 -7.47 6.22
CA TRP A 336 -13.55 -8.70 5.98
C TRP A 336 -12.04 -8.66 6.22
N SER A 337 -11.36 -7.54 5.90
CA SER A 337 -9.89 -7.54 5.83
C SER A 337 -9.20 -6.49 6.67
N HIS A 338 -9.89 -5.46 7.17
CA HIS A 338 -9.28 -4.38 7.95
C HIS A 338 -9.96 -4.21 9.30
N LEU A 339 -9.17 -3.79 10.30
CA LEU A 339 -9.66 -3.37 11.60
C LEU A 339 -10.27 -1.96 11.53
N SER A 340 -11.16 -1.67 12.48
CA SER A 340 -11.58 -0.30 12.74
C SER A 340 -10.40 0.53 13.27
N ALA A 341 -10.48 1.86 13.18
CA ALA A 341 -9.39 2.72 13.66
C ALA A 341 -9.13 2.63 15.18
N PRO A 342 -10.13 2.40 16.05
CA PRO A 342 -9.89 2.05 17.45
C PRO A 342 -9.31 0.64 17.64
N ASP A 343 -9.84 -0.36 16.91
CA ASP A 343 -9.38 -1.74 17.06
C ASP A 343 -7.94 -1.93 16.58
N SER A 344 -7.46 -1.18 15.58
CA SER A 344 -6.06 -1.25 15.16
C SER A 344 -5.10 -0.80 16.26
N VAL A 345 -5.50 0.17 17.09
CA VAL A 345 -4.72 0.61 18.25
C VAL A 345 -4.65 -0.51 19.29
N GLU A 346 -5.79 -1.11 19.65
CA GLU A 346 -5.82 -2.18 20.66
C GLU A 346 -5.17 -3.47 20.17
N PHE A 347 -5.39 -3.85 18.91
CA PHE A 347 -4.72 -4.98 18.28
C PHE A 347 -3.21 -4.80 18.31
N THR A 348 -2.71 -3.60 17.97
CA THR A 348 -1.28 -3.33 18.01
C THR A 348 -0.72 -3.42 19.43
N GLN A 349 -1.47 -3.01 20.46
CA GLN A 349 -1.06 -3.20 21.85
C GLN A 349 -0.93 -4.69 22.22
N CYS A 350 -1.86 -5.53 21.78
CA CYS A 350 -1.79 -6.98 21.95
C CYS A 350 -0.65 -7.62 21.15
N LEU A 351 -0.32 -7.07 19.97
CA LEU A 351 0.73 -7.57 19.09
C LEU A 351 2.15 -7.23 19.59
N VAL A 352 2.32 -6.09 20.27
CA VAL A 352 3.64 -5.59 20.72
C VAL A 352 4.45 -6.60 21.55
N PRO A 353 3.89 -7.32 22.55
CA PRO A 353 4.63 -8.33 23.29
C PRO A 353 5.24 -9.41 22.37
N HIS A 354 4.45 -9.92 21.43
CA HIS A 354 4.90 -10.93 20.46
C HIS A 354 5.96 -10.39 19.51
N LEU A 355 5.80 -9.15 19.03
CA LEU A 355 6.79 -8.49 18.19
C LEU A 355 8.11 -8.27 18.92
N ARG A 356 8.08 -7.85 20.19
CA ARG A 356 9.30 -7.66 20.99
C ARG A 356 10.07 -8.97 21.14
N GLU A 357 9.38 -10.05 21.48
CA GLU A 357 10.00 -11.38 21.56
C GLU A 357 10.56 -11.83 20.20
N ALA A 358 9.81 -11.64 19.12
CA ALA A 358 10.24 -11.99 17.77
C ALA A 358 11.49 -11.20 17.34
N VAL A 359 11.51 -9.89 17.54
CA VAL A 359 12.66 -9.03 17.21
C VAL A 359 13.87 -9.40 18.05
N GLU A 360 13.69 -9.71 19.34
CA GLU A 360 14.81 -10.11 20.21
C GLU A 360 15.40 -11.47 19.80
N ARG A 361 14.56 -12.46 19.50
CA ARG A 361 15.03 -13.75 18.95
C ARG A 361 15.79 -13.56 17.64
N GLU A 362 15.33 -12.66 16.80
CA GLU A 362 16.01 -12.34 15.54
C GLU A 362 17.35 -11.63 15.77
N ASN A 363 17.42 -10.69 16.72
CA ASN A 363 18.68 -10.04 17.11
C ASN A 363 19.75 -11.08 17.45
N GLN A 364 19.39 -12.06 18.28
CA GLN A 364 20.31 -13.10 18.73
C GLN A 364 20.77 -14.00 17.59
N ARG A 365 19.87 -14.32 16.64
CA ARG A 365 20.22 -15.10 15.44
C ARG A 365 21.17 -14.34 14.53
N VAL A 366 20.84 -13.08 14.23
CA VAL A 366 21.66 -12.21 13.39
C VAL A 366 23.05 -12.01 13.99
N ALA A 367 23.15 -11.75 15.29
CA ALA A 367 24.44 -11.63 15.97
C ALA A 367 25.31 -12.89 15.84
N LYS A 368 24.71 -14.09 15.94
CA LYS A 368 25.42 -15.37 15.72
C LYS A 368 25.91 -15.52 14.29
N LEU A 369 25.09 -15.15 13.29
CA LEU A 369 25.45 -15.22 11.87
C LEU A 369 26.62 -14.26 11.56
N THR A 370 26.58 -13.03 12.07
CA THR A 370 27.66 -12.05 11.88
C THR A 370 28.95 -12.47 12.59
N ALA A 371 28.86 -13.03 13.81
CA ALA A 371 30.03 -13.55 14.52
C ALA A 371 30.70 -14.70 13.76
N ALA A 372 29.92 -15.65 13.24
CA ALA A 372 30.44 -16.75 12.43
C ALA A 372 31.12 -16.27 11.13
N ALA A 373 30.59 -15.22 10.49
CA ALA A 373 31.16 -14.66 9.27
C ALA A 373 32.47 -13.88 9.49
N THR A 374 32.67 -13.32 10.69
CA THR A 374 33.86 -12.51 11.03
C THR A 374 35.00 -13.30 11.68
N GLY A 375 34.81 -14.59 11.97
CA GLY A 375 35.84 -15.46 12.55
C GLY A 375 36.23 -15.10 13.99
N ALA A 376 35.44 -14.28 14.69
CA ALA A 376 35.69 -13.93 16.08
C ALA A 376 35.41 -15.16 16.98
N PRO A 377 36.37 -15.62 17.81
CA PRO A 377 36.12 -16.74 18.70
C PRO A 377 35.06 -16.32 19.73
N SER A 378 34.04 -17.16 19.90
CA SER A 378 33.06 -17.04 20.98
C SER A 378 33.83 -16.97 22.30
N GLY A 379 33.85 -15.79 22.91
CA GLY A 379 34.47 -15.56 24.21
C GLY A 379 33.80 -16.47 25.24
N SER A 380 34.51 -17.53 25.59
CA SER A 380 34.29 -18.26 26.82
C SER A 380 34.91 -17.44 27.95
N GLN A 381 34.09 -16.82 28.80
CA GLN A 381 34.29 -16.76 30.25
C GLN A 381 32.94 -16.73 30.95
#